data_AF-A0A832IW75-F1
#
_entry.id   AF-A0A832IW75-F1
#
_cell.length_a   1.000
_cell.length_b   1.000
_cell.length_c   1.000
_cell.angle_alpha   90.00
_cell.angle_beta   90.00
_cell.angle_gamma   90.00
#
_symmetry.space_group_name_H-M   'P 1'
#
loop_
_entity.id
_entity.type
_entity.pdbx_description
1 polymer ?
#
loop_
_entity_poly.entity_id
_entity_poly.type
_entity_poly.pdbx_seq_one_letter_code
_entity_poly.pdbx_strand_id
1 'polypeptide(L)' 'MAFNYDGYLRMEKMPTLWCWGCGDGIVLKAFVRAVDDLGYNKDDVCVVSGIGCSGRFSSYVD' A
#
# COMPACT_ATOMS: atom_id res chain seq x y z
N MET A 1 -15.80 12.05 0.64
CA MET A 1 -15.39 11.43 -0.64
C MET A 1 -14.51 10.23 -0.34
N ALA A 2 -14.72 9.11 -1.05
CA ALA A 2 -13.81 7.97 -0.93
C ALA A 2 -12.45 8.35 -1.52
N PHE A 3 -11.38 8.10 -0.78
CA PHE A 3 -10.01 8.33 -1.26
C PHE A 3 -9.73 7.41 -2.45
N ASN A 4 -9.18 7.93 -3.54
CA ASN A 4 -8.83 7.11 -4.70
C ASN A 4 -7.46 6.45 -4.45
N TYR A 5 -7.45 5.11 -4.40
CA TYR A 5 -6.23 4.33 -4.15
C TYR A 5 -5.61 3.77 -5.42
N ASP A 6 -6.32 3.83 -6.56
CA ASP A 6 -5.89 3.22 -7.82
C ASP A 6 -4.56 3.80 -8.32
N GLY A 7 -4.28 5.06 -7.99
CA GLY A 7 -3.02 5.70 -8.34
C GLY A 7 -1.81 5.20 -7.53
N TYR A 8 -2.00 4.61 -6.35
CA TYR A 8 -0.89 4.24 -5.44
C TYR A 8 -0.71 2.73 -5.30
N LEU A 9 -1.65 1.94 -5.82
CA LEU A 9 -1.68 0.51 -5.67
C LEU A 9 -1.56 -0.18 -7.02
N ARG A 10 -0.78 -1.25 -7.05
CA ARG A 10 -0.66 -2.12 -8.23
C ARG A 10 -1.88 -3.01 -8.36
N MET A 11 -2.86 -2.53 -9.13
CA MET A 11 -4.14 -3.22 -9.35
C MET A 11 -3.97 -4.62 -9.95
N GLU A 12 -2.92 -4.85 -10.72
CA GLU A 12 -2.59 -6.16 -11.30
C GLU A 12 -2.30 -7.26 -10.26
N LYS A 13 -1.91 -6.87 -9.04
CA LYS A 13 -1.63 -7.81 -7.94
C LYS A 13 -2.78 -7.96 -6.95
N MET A 14 -3.95 -7.40 -7.25
CA MET A 14 -5.17 -7.65 -6.48
C MET A 14 -5.86 -8.93 -6.97
N PRO A 15 -6.47 -9.74 -6.08
CA PRO A 15 -6.68 -9.51 -4.64
C PRO A 15 -5.42 -9.74 -3.78
N THR A 16 -5.32 -9.02 -2.66
CA THR A 16 -4.23 -9.21 -1.69
C THR A 16 -4.27 -10.63 -1.11
N LEU A 17 -3.10 -11.22 -0.88
CA LEU A 17 -2.97 -12.56 -0.27
C LEU A 17 -3.23 -12.56 1.24
N TRP A 18 -3.45 -11.39 1.83
CA TRP A 18 -3.77 -11.26 3.25
C TRP A 18 -5.16 -11.82 3.55
N CYS A 19 -5.29 -12.38 4.75
CA CYS A 19 -6.57 -12.88 5.26
C CYS A 19 -7.62 -11.77 5.28
N TRP A 20 -8.89 -12.15 5.13
CA TRP A 20 -9.98 -11.20 5.28
C TRP A 20 -9.99 -10.61 6.69
N GLY A 21 -10.01 -9.28 6.78
CA GLY A 21 -9.88 -8.56 8.06
C GLY A 21 -8.44 -8.42 8.59
N CYS A 22 -7.42 -8.79 7.81
CA CYS A 22 -6.02 -8.60 8.19
C CYS A 22 -5.68 -7.11 8.37
N GLY A 23 -4.98 -6.80 9.46
CA GLY A 23 -4.52 -5.45 9.79
C GLY A 23 -3.57 -4.84 8.75
N ASP A 24 -2.79 -5.66 8.04
CA ASP A 24 -1.86 -5.21 7.01
C ASP A 24 -2.57 -4.41 5.90
N GLY A 25 -3.80 -4.80 5.54
CA GLY A 25 -4.63 -4.06 4.58
C GLY A 25 -5.13 -2.70 5.10
N ILE A 26 -5.30 -2.57 6.42
CA ILE A 26 -5.62 -1.29 7.06
C ILE A 26 -4.40 -0.38 7.06
N VAL A 27 -3.23 -0.94 7.39
CA VAL A 27 -1.94 -0.23 7.38
C VAL A 27 -1.61 0.27 5.96
N LEU A 28 -1.83 -0.55 4.92
CA LEU A 28 -1.61 -0.16 3.52
C LEU A 28 -2.43 1.08 3.14
N LYS A 29 -3.72 1.08 3.48
CA LYS A 29 -4.60 2.24 3.21
C LYS A 29 -4.21 3.48 4.00
N ALA A 30 -3.72 3.32 5.23
CA ALA A 30 -3.26 4.43 6.06
C ALA A 30 -1.94 5.02 5.52
N PHE A 31 -1.00 4.15 5.09
CA PHE A 31 0.26 4.56 4.49
C PHE A 31 0.04 5.39 3.22
N VAL A 32 -0.80 4.90 2.29
CA VAL A 32 -1.11 5.64 1.05
C VAL A 32 -1.67 7.03 1.35
N ARG A 33 -2.57 7.15 2.32
CA ARG A 33 -3.11 8.45 2.74
C ARG A 33 -2.05 9.37 3.32
N ALA A 34 -1.12 8.84 4.11
CA ALA A 34 -0.05 9.63 4.70
C ALA A 34 0.92 10.15 3.61
N VAL A 35 1.24 9.32 2.61
CA VAL A 35 2.08 9.73 1.48
C VAL A 35 1.42 10.83 0.65
N ASP A 36 0.11 10.71 0.40
CA ASP A 36 -0.68 11.74 -0.30
C ASP A 36 -0.77 13.05 0.50
N ASP A 37 -1.05 12.98 1.80
CA ASP A 37 -1.15 14.16 2.69
C ASP A 37 0.18 14.91 2.81
N LEU A 38 1.31 14.18 2.76
CA LEU A 38 2.66 14.77 2.75
C LEU A 38 3.07 15.32 1.37
N GLY A 39 2.31 15.04 0.31
CA GLY A 39 2.57 15.55 -1.04
C GLY A 39 3.87 15.04 -1.66
N TYR A 40 4.38 13.89 -1.23
CA TYR A 40 5.59 13.31 -1.81
C TYR A 40 5.32 12.74 -3.21
N ASN A 41 6.27 12.93 -4.14
CA ASN A 41 6.23 12.21 -5.41
C ASN A 41 6.54 10.74 -5.14
N LYS A 42 5.87 9.85 -5.88
CA LYS A 42 6.04 8.40 -5.72
C LYS A 42 7.47 7.95 -6.03
N ASP A 43 8.10 8.58 -7.00
CA ASP A 43 9.50 8.30 -7.38
C ASP A 43 10.52 8.67 -6.28
N ASP A 44 10.13 9.53 -5.33
CA ASP A 44 10.97 9.94 -4.20
C ASP A 44 10.77 9.03 -2.96
N VAL A 45 9.84 8.07 -3.01
CA VAL A 45 9.47 7.21 -1.87
C VAL A 45 9.89 5.76 -2.13
N CYS A 46 10.78 5.22 -1.30
CA CYS A 46 11.19 3.82 -1.36
C CYS A 46 10.56 3.00 -0.21
N VAL A 47 9.76 1.98 -0.57
CA VAL A 47 9.12 1.08 0.39
C VAL A 47 9.88 -0.24 0.46
N VAL A 48 10.63 -0.44 1.55
CA VAL A 48 11.41 -1.66 1.79
C VAL A 48 10.68 -2.54 2.79
N SER A 49 10.56 -3.83 2.47
CA SER A 49 9.88 -4.81 3.33
C SER A 49 10.75 -6.03 3.57
N GLY A 50 10.56 -6.66 4.74
CA GLY A 50 11.25 -7.90 5.11
C GLY A 50 10.54 -9.15 4.58
N ILE A 51 10.82 -10.29 5.20
CA ILE A 51 10.18 -11.59 4.87
C ILE A 51 8.98 -11.81 5.80
N GLY A 52 7.80 -12.04 5.23
CA GLY A 52 6.57 -12.32 5.98
C GLY A 52 5.28 -11.95 5.23
N CYS A 53 4.15 -12.05 5.92
CA CYS A 53 2.86 -11.57 5.37
C CYS A 53 2.90 -10.06 5.11
N SER A 54 3.38 -9.29 6.08
CA SER A 54 3.70 -7.86 5.94
C SER A 54 4.80 -7.60 4.93
N GLY A 55 5.68 -8.57 4.68
CA GLY A 55 6.74 -8.51 3.67
C GLY A 55 6.24 -8.26 2.25
N ARG A 56 4.99 -8.61 1.95
CA ARG A 56 4.38 -8.37 0.64
C ARG A 56 3.91 -6.93 0.43
N PHE A 57 4.00 -6.08 1.44
CA PHE A 57 3.55 -4.69 1.38
C PHE A 57 4.16 -3.90 0.21
N SER A 58 5.48 -4.00 0.01
CA SER A 58 6.20 -3.35 -1.11
C SER A 58 5.75 -3.82 -2.49
N SER A 59 5.17 -5.02 -2.59
CA SER A 59 4.68 -5.54 -3.86
C SER A 59 3.36 -4.92 -4.29
N TYR A 60 2.57 -4.39 -3.35
CA TYR A 60 1.24 -3.83 -3.59
C TYR A 60 1.26 -2.33 -3.82
N VAL A 61 2.26 -1.62 -3.31
CA VAL A 61 2.47 -0.19 -3.56
C VAL A 61 3.18 -0.02 -4.91
N ASP A 62 2.76 0.99 -5.68
CA ASP A 62 3.41 1.34 -6.94
C ASP A 62 4.69 2.14 -6.74
#